data_AF-A0A931N8E4-F1
#
_entry.id   AF-A0A931N8E4-F1
#
_cell.length_a   1.000
_cell.length_b   1.000
_cell.length_c   1.000
_cell.angle_alpha   90.00
_cell.angle_beta   90.00
_cell.angle_gamma   90.00
#
_symmetry.space_group_name_H-M   'P 1'
#
loop_
_entity.id
_entity.type
_entity.pdbx_description
1 polymer ?
#
loop_
_entity_poly.entity_id
_entity_poly.type
_entity_poly.pdbx_seq_one_letter_code
_entity_poly.pdbx_strand_id
1 'polypeptide(L)'
;MMNVAQHERDVYTNFDLESDVLYFRIGGQGLVSFHGRNYNRKKKLSAGEIQQLKKKNTYFQISSNCFINITKIKSIASKTIYFGSEHSDAKHLPVNRRKRSVIEQLFIQRMKNNETRIPN
;
A
#
# COMPACT_ATOMS: atom_id res chain seq x y z
N MET A 1 -19.52 0.51 -32.13
CA MET A 1 -18.23 1.10 -31.73
C MET A 1 -18.46 1.89 -30.45
N MET A 2 -18.05 1.35 -29.30
CA MET A 2 -18.16 2.06 -28.02
C MET A 2 -16.94 2.97 -27.86
N ASN A 3 -17.18 4.28 -27.78
CA ASN A 3 -16.19 5.28 -27.39
C ASN A 3 -15.75 5.00 -25.95
N VAL A 4 -14.61 4.33 -25.78
CA VAL A 4 -13.87 4.35 -24.51
C VAL A 4 -13.12 5.67 -24.47
N ALA A 5 -13.83 6.73 -24.09
CA ALA A 5 -13.18 7.95 -23.61
C ALA A 5 -12.53 7.59 -22.27
N GLN A 6 -11.29 7.11 -22.37
CA GLN A 6 -10.42 6.87 -21.24
C GLN A 6 -10.20 8.23 -20.57
N HIS A 7 -10.99 8.50 -19.53
CA HIS A 7 -10.88 9.72 -18.76
C HIS A 7 -9.45 9.78 -18.23
N GLU A 8 -8.61 10.62 -18.84
CA GLU A 8 -7.26 10.93 -18.40
C GLU A 8 -7.40 11.55 -17.00
N ARG A 9 -7.43 10.70 -15.98
CA ARG A 9 -7.34 11.16 -14.61
C ARG A 9 -5.99 11.83 -14.50
N ASP A 10 -6.01 13.11 -14.15
CA ASP A 10 -4.80 13.81 -13.76
C ASP A 10 -4.19 13.09 -12.55
N VAL A 11 -3.22 12.21 -12.86
CA VAL A 11 -2.52 11.33 -11.92
C VAL A 11 -1.85 12.15 -10.81
N TYR A 12 -1.60 13.44 -11.07
CA TYR A 12 -0.99 14.37 -10.13
C TYR A 12 -1.98 15.10 -9.24
N THR A 13 -3.28 15.08 -9.53
CA THR A 13 -4.27 15.82 -8.72
C THR A 13 -5.22 14.87 -7.98
N ASN A 14 -5.63 13.75 -8.58
CA ASN A 14 -6.59 12.81 -8.01
C ASN A 14 -6.04 11.37 -7.99
N PHE A 15 -5.18 11.05 -7.02
CA PHE A 15 -4.73 9.67 -6.80
C PHE A 15 -5.55 9.03 -5.67
N ASP A 16 -6.01 7.80 -5.91
CA ASP A 16 -6.72 7.04 -4.89
C ASP A 16 -5.67 6.32 -4.02
N LEU A 17 -5.66 6.72 -2.75
CA LEU A 17 -4.78 6.17 -1.72
C LEU A 17 -4.91 4.66 -1.57
N GLU A 18 -6.03 4.06 -1.93
CA GLU A 18 -6.23 2.62 -1.79
C GLU A 18 -5.88 1.86 -3.07
N SER A 19 -6.18 2.41 -4.25
CA SER A 19 -5.87 1.76 -5.52
C SER A 19 -4.40 1.90 -5.92
N ASP A 20 -3.75 3.02 -5.65
CA ASP A 20 -2.49 3.37 -6.33
C ASP A 20 -1.27 3.32 -5.41
N VAL A 21 -1.47 3.41 -4.08
CA VAL A 21 -0.38 3.48 -3.10
C VAL A 21 -0.06 2.10 -2.52
N LEU A 22 1.22 1.76 -2.59
CA LEU A 22 1.80 0.56 -2.00
C LEU A 22 2.11 0.76 -0.51
N TYR A 23 2.70 1.90 -0.17
CA TYR A 23 3.00 2.30 1.20
C TYR A 23 3.18 3.81 1.28
N PHE A 24 3.13 4.35 2.50
CA PHE A 24 3.52 5.73 2.76
C PHE A 24 4.50 5.84 3.92
N ARG A 25 5.24 6.95 3.92
CA ARG A 25 6.15 7.34 4.99
C ARG A 25 5.83 8.73 5.51
N ILE A 26 5.77 8.87 6.83
CA ILE A 26 5.56 10.16 7.50
C ILE A 26 6.94 10.77 7.82
N GLY A 27 7.23 11.91 7.21
CA GLY A 27 8.38 12.74 7.50
C GLY A 27 8.06 13.81 8.56
N GLY A 28 9.04 14.69 8.78
CA GLY A 28 8.88 15.82 9.69
C GLY A 28 7.80 16.81 9.22
N GLN A 29 7.23 17.56 10.16
CA GLN A 29 6.31 18.68 9.92
C GLN A 29 5.11 18.32 9.02
N GLY A 30 4.61 17.08 9.12
CA GLY A 30 3.45 16.62 8.37
C GLY A 30 3.71 16.29 6.89
N LEU A 31 4.96 16.26 6.45
CA LEU A 31 5.29 15.82 5.09
C LEU A 31 5.09 14.32 4.95
N VAL A 32 4.21 13.86 4.07
CA VAL A 32 3.97 12.44 3.80
C VAL A 32 4.43 12.09 2.39
N SER A 33 5.23 11.03 2.29
CA SER A 33 5.69 10.46 1.02
C SER A 33 4.88 9.20 0.71
N PHE A 34 4.09 9.26 -0.36
CA PHE A 34 3.34 8.14 -0.91
C PHE A 34 4.16 7.45 -1.98
N HIS A 35 4.24 6.12 -1.93
CA HIS A 35 4.98 5.30 -2.87
C HIS A 35 4.00 4.42 -3.62
N GLY A 36 3.80 4.70 -4.90
CA GLY A 36 3.05 3.86 -5.81
C GLY A 36 3.96 2.88 -6.55
N ARG A 37 3.40 2.16 -7.53
CA ARG A 37 4.17 1.20 -8.34
C ARG A 37 5.29 1.89 -9.13
N ASN A 38 4.92 2.94 -9.86
CA ASN A 38 5.79 3.63 -10.82
C ASN A 38 6.02 5.11 -10.46
N TYR A 39 5.65 5.53 -9.24
CA TYR A 39 5.78 6.92 -8.83
C TYR A 39 6.02 7.05 -7.33
N ASN A 40 6.53 8.20 -6.91
CA ASN A 40 6.51 8.66 -5.53
C ASN A 40 5.92 10.08 -5.50
N ARG A 41 5.05 10.38 -4.54
CA ARG A 41 4.46 11.71 -4.37
C ARG A 41 4.63 12.18 -2.93
N LYS A 42 5.05 13.43 -2.75
CA LYS A 42 5.09 14.08 -1.43
C LYS A 42 3.90 15.03 -1.28
N LYS A 43 3.25 15.03 -0.12
CA LYS A 43 2.18 15.97 0.22
C LYS A 43 2.30 16.35 1.69
N LYS A 44 2.15 17.65 2.00
CA LYS A 44 2.02 18.09 3.38
C LYS A 44 0.58 17.83 3.83
N LEU A 45 0.43 17.14 4.95
CA LEU A 45 -0.86 16.83 5.55
C LEU A 45 -0.93 17.45 6.95
N SER A 46 -2.12 17.89 7.33
CA SER A 46 -2.45 18.23 8.70
C SER A 46 -2.39 17.01 9.62
N ALA A 47 -2.30 17.25 10.93
CA ALA A 47 -2.32 16.17 11.91
C ALA A 47 -3.62 15.34 11.81
N GLY A 48 -4.76 15.98 11.56
CA GLY A 48 -6.05 15.30 11.36
C GLY A 48 -6.06 14.37 10.16
N GLU A 49 -5.58 14.83 9.01
CA GLU A 49 -5.46 14.01 7.79
C GLU A 49 -4.50 12.82 8.01
N ILE A 50 -3.39 13.02 8.70
CA ILE A 50 -2.46 11.92 9.04
C ILE A 50 -3.16 10.89 9.94
N GLN A 51 -3.94 11.32 10.93
CA GLN A 51 -4.67 10.40 11.79
C GLN A 51 -5.74 9.61 11.03
N GLN A 52 -6.47 10.25 10.12
CA GLN A 52 -7.41 9.56 9.25
C GLN A 52 -6.71 8.53 8.35
N LEU A 53 -5.56 8.90 7.77
CA LEU A 53 -4.76 8.00 6.94
C LEU A 53 -4.28 6.78 7.73
N LYS A 54 -3.84 6.96 8.99
CA LYS A 54 -3.41 5.87 9.88
C LYS A 54 -4.54 4.93 10.30
N LYS A 55 -5.79 5.40 10.32
CA LYS A 55 -6.97 4.63 10.72
C LYS A 55 -7.53 3.74 9.61
N LYS A 56 -7.05 3.88 8.37
CA LYS A 56 -7.49 3.03 7.26
C LYS A 56 -7.11 1.57 7.50
N ASN A 57 -8.09 0.67 7.50
CA ASN A 57 -7.90 -0.77 7.77
C ASN A 57 -7.00 -1.49 6.76
N THR A 58 -6.83 -0.92 5.57
CA THR A 58 -5.93 -1.45 4.54
C THR A 58 -4.46 -1.21 4.86
N TYR A 59 -4.17 -0.27 5.77
CA TYR A 59 -2.80 0.13 6.11
C TYR A 59 -2.33 -0.47 7.44
N PHE A 60 -1.09 -0.94 7.44
CA PHE A 60 -0.46 -1.50 8.64
C PHE A 60 0.91 -0.87 8.90
N GLN A 61 1.13 -0.47 10.15
CA GLN A 61 2.37 0.17 10.56
C GLN A 61 3.50 -0.86 10.76
N ILE A 62 4.56 -0.76 9.96
CA ILE A 62 5.75 -1.63 10.05
C ILE A 62 6.93 -0.97 10.77
N SER A 63 6.97 0.36 10.82
CA SER A 63 7.94 1.15 11.61
C SER A 63 7.29 2.45 12.12
N SER A 64 8.00 3.23 12.93
CA SER A 64 7.48 4.48 13.51
C SER A 64 6.87 5.42 12.48
N ASN A 65 7.42 5.43 11.25
CA ASN A 65 6.98 6.31 10.18
C ASN A 65 6.47 5.60 8.93
N CYS A 66 6.48 4.27 8.83
CA CYS A 66 6.12 3.56 7.59
C CYS A 66 4.89 2.69 7.74
N PHE A 67 3.94 2.85 6.81
CA PHE A 67 2.67 2.16 6.75
C PHE A 67 2.51 1.52 5.38
N ILE A 68 2.28 0.21 5.34
CA ILE A 68 2.11 -0.55 4.10
C ILE A 68 0.64 -0.78 3.81
N ASN A 69 0.26 -0.83 2.54
CA ASN A 69 -1.06 -1.28 2.12
C ASN A 69 -1.07 -2.81 1.97
N ILE A 70 -1.75 -3.51 2.89
CA ILE A 70 -1.79 -4.98 2.93
C ILE A 70 -2.43 -5.55 1.65
N THR A 71 -3.38 -4.82 1.07
CA THR A 71 -4.10 -5.26 -0.14
C THR A 71 -3.21 -5.30 -1.38
N LYS A 72 -2.06 -4.61 -1.35
CA LYS A 72 -1.09 -4.53 -2.45
C LYS A 72 0.10 -5.46 -2.29
N ILE A 73 0.20 -6.17 -1.17
CA ILE A 73 1.25 -7.17 -0.97
C ILE A 73 1.04 -8.30 -1.97
N LYS A 74 2.11 -8.65 -2.69
CA LYS A 74 2.13 -9.82 -3.57
C LYS A 74 2.71 -11.06 -2.87
N SER A 75 3.82 -10.90 -2.15
CA SER A 75 4.41 -11.97 -1.34
C SER A 75 5.20 -11.41 -0.16
N ILE A 76 5.54 -12.31 0.77
CA ILE A 76 6.36 -12.02 1.94
C ILE A 76 7.40 -13.13 2.02
N ALA A 77 8.67 -12.79 1.87
CA ALA A 77 9.78 -13.74 1.91
C ALA A 77 11.02 -13.09 2.54
N SER A 78 11.86 -13.87 3.22
CA SER A 78 13.18 -13.41 3.71
C SER A 78 13.19 -12.08 4.48
N LYS A 79 12.17 -11.85 5.33
CA LYS A 79 11.98 -10.60 6.11
C LYS A 79 11.68 -9.37 5.24
N THR A 80 11.18 -9.58 4.03
CA THR A 80 10.87 -8.55 3.05
C THR A 80 9.43 -8.71 2.56
N ILE A 81 8.75 -7.57 2.42
CA ILE A 81 7.44 -7.48 1.78
C ILE A 81 7.66 -7.05 0.33
N TYR A 82 7.10 -7.81 -0.60
CA TYR A 82 7.18 -7.56 -2.02
C TYR A 82 5.83 -7.05 -2.55
N PHE A 83 5.87 -5.94 -3.29
CA PHE A 83 4.70 -5.37 -3.98
C PHE A 83 4.65 -5.72 -5.47
N GLY A 84 5.60 -6.53 -5.95
CA GLY A 84 5.68 -7.11 -7.29
C GLY A 84 6.19 -8.54 -7.21
N SER A 85 6.66 -9.08 -8.34
CA SER A 85 7.35 -10.38 -8.32
C SER A 85 8.64 -10.30 -7.50
N GLU A 86 8.97 -11.40 -6.85
CA GLU A 86 10.27 -11.57 -6.21
C GLU A 86 11.37 -11.42 -7.28
N HIS A 87 12.46 -10.72 -6.94
CA HIS A 87 13.57 -10.38 -7.86
C HIS A 87 13.28 -9.38 -8.98
N SER A 88 12.12 -8.72 -8.98
CA SER A 88 11.90 -7.54 -9.84
C SER A 88 12.41 -6.25 -9.19
N ASP A 89 12.59 -5.20 -9.99
CA ASP A 89 12.82 -3.82 -9.52
C ASP A 89 11.60 -3.20 -8.83
N ALA A 90 10.55 -4.00 -8.61
CA ALA A 90 9.41 -3.56 -7.85
C ALA A 90 9.81 -3.15 -6.43
N LYS A 91 9.09 -2.16 -5.91
CA LYS A 91 9.31 -1.69 -4.55
C LYS A 91 9.11 -2.85 -3.58
N HIS A 92 9.99 -2.89 -2.59
CA HIS A 92 9.98 -3.86 -1.52
C HIS A 92 10.41 -3.16 -0.22
N LEU A 93 10.02 -3.72 0.92
CA LEU A 93 10.33 -3.14 2.22
C LEU A 93 10.76 -4.22 3.22
N PRO A 94 11.84 -3.97 4.00
CA PRO A 94 12.19 -4.85 5.10
C PRO A 94 11.14 -4.75 6.21
N VAL A 95 10.93 -5.85 6.93
CA VAL A 95 10.02 -5.92 8.07
C VAL A 95 10.65 -6.74 9.19
N ASN A 96 10.48 -6.28 10.43
CA ASN A 96 10.96 -7.03 11.60
C ASN A 96 10.11 -8.30 11.83
N ARG A 97 10.68 -9.28 12.55
CA ARG A 97 10.06 -10.59 12.77
C ARG A 97 8.65 -10.50 13.38
N ARG A 98 8.47 -9.66 14.39
CA ARG A 98 7.18 -9.53 15.11
C ARG A 98 6.08 -9.00 14.19
N LYS A 99 6.38 -7.94 13.44
CA LYS A 99 5.44 -7.34 12.48
C LYS A 99 5.18 -8.30 11.32
N ARG A 100 6.19 -9.04 10.86
CA ARG A 100 6.06 -10.03 9.79
C ARG A 100 4.98 -11.07 10.11
N SER A 101 5.03 -11.69 11.29
CA SER A 101 4.05 -12.71 11.70
C SER A 101 2.61 -12.20 11.67
N VAL A 102 2.38 -10.95 12.09
CA VAL A 102 1.06 -10.32 12.04
C VAL A 102 0.62 -10.08 10.58
N ILE A 103 1.52 -9.56 9.73
CA ILE A 103 1.21 -9.28 8.34
C ILE A 103 0.96 -10.57 7.55
N GLU A 104 1.70 -11.64 7.83
CA GLU A 104 1.48 -12.97 7.24
C GLU A 104 0.07 -13.48 7.54
N GLN A 105 -0.39 -13.37 8.79
CA GLN A 105 -1.77 -13.74 9.16
C GLN A 105 -2.81 -12.91 8.40
N LEU A 106 -2.63 -11.59 8.33
CA LEU A 106 -3.53 -10.70 7.60
C LEU A 106 -3.54 -11.00 6.08
N PHE A 107 -2.37 -11.30 5.52
CA PHE A 107 -2.21 -11.67 4.12
C PHE A 107 -2.91 -12.99 3.80
N ILE A 108 -2.71 -14.03 4.62
CA ILE A 108 -3.36 -15.33 4.45
C ILE A 108 -4.88 -15.20 4.57
N GLN A 109 -5.37 -14.46 5.57
CA GLN A 109 -6.81 -14.23 5.74
C GLN A 109 -7.42 -13.58 4.50
N ARG A 110 -6.74 -12.58 3.93
CA ARG A 110 -7.17 -11.94 2.70
C ARG A 110 -7.20 -12.90 1.51
N MET A 111 -6.17 -13.74 1.35
CA MET A 111 -6.12 -14.71 0.24
C MET A 111 -7.28 -15.71 0.33
N LYS A 112 -7.56 -16.26 1.52
CA LYS A 112 -8.71 -17.13 1.75
C LYS A 112 -10.04 -16.45 1.40
N ASN A 113 -10.23 -15.22 1.84
CA ASN A 113 -11.44 -14.45 1.55
C ASN A 113 -11.64 -14.21 0.03
N ASN A 114 -10.56 -14.13 -0.75
CA ASN A 114 -10.63 -13.95 -2.20
C ASN A 114 -10.94 -15.25 -2.94
N GLU A 115 -10.43 -16.40 -2.48
CA GLU A 115 -10.73 -17.72 -3.05
C GLU A 115 -12.21 -18.08 -2.85
N THR A 116 -12.79 -17.75 -1.69
CA THR A 116 -14.22 -18.00 -1.39
C THR A 116 -15.20 -17.13 -2.19
N ARG A 117 -14.71 -16.18 -3.00
CA ARG A 117 -15.54 -15.23 -3.79
C ARG A 117 -15.64 -15.58 -5.27
N ILE A 118 -15.07 -16.69 -5.71
CA ILE A 118 -15.22 -17.19 -7.08
C ILE A 118 -16.46 -18.11 -7.09
N PRO A 119 -17.62 -17.70 -7.66
CA PRO A 119 -18.73 -18.62 -7.84
C PRO A 119 -18.36 -19.65 -8.92
N ASN A 120 -18.79 -20.91 -8.71
CA ASN A 120 -18.79 -21.96 -9.72
C ASN A 120 -19.60 -21.56 -10.95
#